data_AF-A0A1I2C156-F1
#
_entry.id   AF-A0A1I2C156-F1
#
_cell.length_a   1.000
_cell.length_b   1.000
_cell.length_c   1.000
_cell.angle_alpha   90.00
_cell.angle_beta   90.00
_cell.angle_gamma   90.00
#
_symmetry.space_group_name_H-M   'P 1'
#
loop_
_entity.id
_entity.type
_entity.pdbx_description
1 polymer ?
#
loop_
_entity_poly.entity_id
_entity_poly.type
_entity_poly.pdbx_seq_one_letter_code
_entity_poly.pdbx_strand_id
1 'polypeptide(L)'
;MRRGIEAANFLAARYNPVGKFIRAWNEDKYGWVIIDCMLNISLLFWASKVTGDPRYKHIAISHAETTMQHGIRPDGSTKHIISFDAENGAYLENFGGQGYSPESSWSRGTAWGLYGFTNTYRHTGDERFLDTAKRIAHYFIAGLPDDQVPYWDFRLGDDERLFRDSSAASISASGLLELTELVAPGEKSLYANAAERILRSLTENYATWEQPEHEAILLHGTGSGNSFIDVSLIYCDYYYVEAIAKLNGWKHRIF
;
A
#
# COMPACT_ATOMS: atom_id res chain seq x y z
N MET A 1 17.06 18.30 -3.65
CA MET A 1 17.12 18.27 -2.17
C MET A 1 16.13 19.25 -1.52
N ARG A 2 16.18 20.56 -1.79
CA ARG A 2 15.29 21.57 -1.18
C ARG A 2 13.78 21.26 -1.27
N ARG A 3 13.26 20.99 -2.48
CA ARG A 3 11.82 20.68 -2.68
C ARG A 3 11.33 19.45 -1.91
N GLY A 4 12.16 18.40 -1.80
CA GLY A 4 11.81 17.19 -1.06
C GLY A 4 11.68 17.43 0.45
N ILE A 5 12.57 18.26 1.01
CA ILE A 5 12.50 18.65 2.43
C ILE A 5 11.29 19.55 2.68
N GLU A 6 10.99 20.49 1.78
CA GLU A 6 9.76 21.30 1.86
C GLU A 6 8.51 20.41 1.86
N ALA A 7 8.44 19.42 0.96
CA ALA A 7 7.34 18.44 0.94
C ALA A 7 7.26 17.62 2.24
N ALA A 8 8.39 17.18 2.79
CA ALA A 8 8.43 16.45 4.06
C ALA A 8 7.95 17.31 5.24
N ASN A 9 8.27 18.60 5.26
CA ASN A 9 7.75 19.54 6.26
C ASN A 9 6.24 19.69 6.15
N PHE A 10 5.69 19.81 4.93
CA PHE A 10 4.23 19.88 4.74
C PHE A 10 3.54 18.59 5.19
N LEU A 11 4.11 17.43 4.90
CA LEU A 11 3.57 16.15 5.37
C LEU A 11 3.64 16.05 6.90
N ALA A 12 4.77 16.40 7.51
CA ALA A 12 4.96 16.38 8.96
C ALA A 12 4.02 17.36 9.69
N ALA A 13 3.68 18.50 9.09
CA ALA A 13 2.74 19.47 9.66
C ALA A 13 1.31 18.94 9.80
N ARG A 14 0.98 17.82 9.13
CA ARG A 14 -0.33 17.15 9.24
C ARG A 14 -0.39 16.16 10.41
N TYR A 15 0.70 15.99 11.16
CA TYR A 15 0.77 15.06 12.27
C TYR A 15 -0.01 15.59 13.48
N ASN A 16 -0.94 14.78 13.97
CA ASN A 16 -1.59 14.96 15.25
C ASN A 16 -0.75 14.24 16.33
N PRO A 17 -0.10 14.96 17.26
CA PRO A 17 0.77 14.35 18.27
C PRO A 17 0.01 13.62 19.38
N VAL A 18 -1.25 13.98 19.63
CA VAL A 18 -2.07 13.36 20.68
C VAL A 18 -2.60 12.01 20.21
N GLY A 19 -3.24 11.98 19.03
CA GLY A 19 -3.72 10.75 18.39
C GLY A 19 -2.65 9.95 17.65
N LYS A 20 -1.43 10.49 17.52
CA LYS A 20 -0.28 9.80 16.91
C LYS A 20 -0.50 9.38 15.46
N PHE A 21 -1.11 10.23 14.65
CA PHE A 21 -1.36 9.95 13.24
C PHE A 21 -1.14 11.16 12.33
N ILE A 22 -0.96 10.91 11.04
CA ILE A 22 -0.96 11.94 10.00
C ILE A 22 -2.37 12.00 9.40
N ARG A 23 -2.98 13.19 9.42
CA ARG A 23 -4.33 13.41 8.88
C ARG A 23 -4.37 13.21 7.36
N ALA A 24 -5.37 12.48 6.88
CA ALA A 24 -5.52 12.11 5.47
C ALA A 24 -5.86 13.30 4.54
N TRP A 25 -6.96 14.02 4.80
CA TRP A 25 -7.50 15.02 3.87
C TRP A 25 -7.62 16.43 4.46
N ASN A 26 -7.89 17.44 3.62
CA ASN A 26 -7.98 18.84 4.02
C ASN A 26 -9.37 19.28 4.50
N GLU A 27 -10.42 18.49 4.22
CA GLU A 27 -11.80 18.68 4.70
C GLU A 27 -11.93 18.48 6.21
N ASP A 28 -13.06 18.85 6.83
CA ASP A 28 -13.35 18.70 8.28
C ASP A 28 -13.43 17.23 8.77
N LYS A 29 -12.30 16.53 8.60
CA LYS A 29 -12.00 15.13 8.84
C LYS A 29 -10.66 15.06 9.57
N TYR A 30 -10.52 15.90 10.60
CA TYR A 30 -9.25 16.14 11.30
C TYR A 30 -8.63 14.89 11.92
N GLY A 31 -9.47 13.92 12.29
CA GLY A 31 -9.05 12.64 12.85
C GLY A 31 -8.99 11.47 11.87
N TRP A 32 -9.18 11.70 10.56
CA TRP A 32 -9.24 10.61 9.60
C TRP A 32 -7.86 10.22 9.11
N VAL A 33 -7.62 8.92 9.04
CA VAL A 33 -6.39 8.27 8.61
C VAL A 33 -6.73 7.22 7.56
N ILE A 34 -5.91 7.16 6.50
CA ILE A 34 -6.06 6.18 5.42
C ILE A 34 -4.81 5.32 5.29
N ILE A 35 -5.01 4.05 4.95
CA ILE A 35 -3.91 3.07 4.79
C ILE A 35 -2.88 3.50 3.74
N ASP A 36 -3.30 4.25 2.72
CA ASP A 36 -2.46 4.84 1.66
C ASP A 36 -1.33 5.72 2.23
N CYS A 37 -1.53 6.32 3.41
CA CYS A 37 -0.51 7.14 4.07
C CYS A 37 0.74 6.34 4.45
N MET A 38 0.65 5.01 4.54
CA MET A 38 1.80 4.13 4.76
C MET A 38 2.84 4.21 3.63
N LEU A 39 2.47 4.60 2.41
CA LEU A 39 3.44 4.87 1.35
C LEU A 39 4.04 6.27 1.49
N ASN A 40 3.25 7.24 1.94
CA ASN A 40 3.67 8.64 2.11
C ASN A 40 4.72 8.81 3.21
N ILE A 41 4.67 8.04 4.29
CA ILE A 41 5.65 8.14 5.40
C ILE A 41 7.08 7.80 4.97
N SER A 42 7.27 7.14 3.83
CA SER A 42 8.60 6.90 3.25
C SER A 42 9.35 8.20 2.94
N LEU A 43 8.62 9.28 2.62
CA LEU A 43 9.19 10.63 2.47
C LEU A 43 9.78 11.16 3.79
N LEU A 44 9.14 10.86 4.92
CA LEU A 44 9.62 11.27 6.25
C LEU A 44 10.86 10.49 6.67
N PHE A 45 10.90 9.17 6.39
CA PHE A 45 12.11 8.37 6.59
C PHE A 45 13.29 8.91 5.76
N TRP A 46 13.05 9.20 4.48
CA TRP A 46 14.05 9.85 3.62
C TRP A 46 14.50 11.19 4.19
N ALA A 47 13.58 12.05 4.61
CA ALA A 47 13.89 13.37 5.17
C ALA A 47 14.76 13.26 6.44
N SER A 48 14.44 12.31 7.33
CA SER A 48 15.26 12.05 8.51
C SER A 48 16.69 11.67 8.13
N LYS A 49 16.85 10.76 7.15
CA LYS A 49 18.16 10.31 6.68
C LYS A 49 19.00 11.44 6.08
N VAL A 50 18.41 12.31 5.24
CA VAL A 50 19.18 13.35 4.54
C VAL A 50 19.43 14.62 5.37
N THR A 51 18.63 14.86 6.40
CA THR A 51 18.79 16.04 7.28
C THR A 51 19.47 15.72 8.60
N GLY A 52 19.42 14.47 9.07
CA GLY A 52 19.80 14.09 10.42
C GLY A 52 18.76 14.45 11.49
N ASP A 53 17.62 15.05 11.13
CA ASP A 53 16.54 15.37 12.08
C ASP A 53 15.72 14.11 12.41
N PRO A 54 15.76 13.60 13.66
CA PRO A 54 15.05 12.38 14.04
C PRO A 54 13.53 12.56 14.12
N ARG A 55 13.03 13.81 14.19
CA ARG A 55 11.60 14.10 14.28
C ARG A 55 10.79 13.48 13.15
N TYR A 56 11.30 13.52 11.91
CA TYR A 56 10.60 12.91 10.78
C TYR A 56 10.45 11.39 10.96
N LYS A 57 11.51 10.70 11.42
CA LYS A 57 11.47 9.26 11.72
C LYS A 57 10.49 8.96 12.85
N HIS A 58 10.46 9.76 13.91
CA HIS A 58 9.52 9.57 15.02
C HIS A 58 8.07 9.70 14.57
N ILE A 59 7.75 10.71 13.74
CA ILE A 59 6.41 10.89 13.17
C ILE A 59 6.01 9.69 12.31
N ALA A 60 6.90 9.24 11.43
CA ALA A 60 6.66 8.10 10.55
C ALA A 60 6.38 6.80 11.33
N ILE A 61 7.22 6.49 12.33
CA ILE A 61 7.05 5.32 13.19
C ILE A 61 5.74 5.41 13.96
N SER A 62 5.47 6.56 14.59
CA SER A 62 4.27 6.72 15.40
C SER A 62 3.00 6.56 14.56
N HIS A 63 2.99 7.06 13.33
CA HIS A 63 1.88 6.84 12.40
C HIS A 63 1.73 5.36 12.01
N ALA A 64 2.84 4.68 11.69
CA ALA A 64 2.83 3.26 11.34
C ALA A 64 2.33 2.40 12.50
N GLU A 65 2.69 2.70 13.75
CA GLU A 65 2.20 2.01 14.94
C GLU A 65 0.68 2.17 15.11
N THR A 66 0.17 3.39 14.96
CA THR A 66 -1.28 3.66 15.02
C THR A 66 -2.04 2.91 13.92
N THR A 67 -1.52 2.92 12.68
CA THR A 67 -2.10 2.19 11.57
C THR A 67 -2.04 0.68 11.77
N MET A 68 -0.94 0.15 12.34
CA MET A 68 -0.79 -1.27 12.66
C MET A 68 -1.83 -1.72 13.71
N GLN A 69 -2.05 -0.91 14.74
CA GLN A 69 -2.97 -1.23 15.82
C GLN A 69 -4.43 -1.17 15.40
N HIS A 70 -4.82 -0.16 14.63
CA HIS A 70 -6.23 0.14 14.37
C HIS A 70 -6.69 -0.19 12.95
N GLY A 71 -5.76 -0.17 11.98
CA GLY A 71 -6.03 -0.34 10.55
C GLY A 71 -5.84 -1.77 10.03
N ILE A 72 -5.09 -2.62 10.75
CA ILE A 72 -4.82 -4.01 10.34
C ILE A 72 -5.64 -4.98 11.19
N ARG A 73 -6.41 -5.85 10.53
CA ARG A 73 -7.21 -6.88 11.20
C ARG A 73 -6.34 -8.10 11.55
N PRO A 74 -6.77 -8.94 12.51
CA PRO A 74 -6.01 -10.14 12.90
C PRO A 74 -5.74 -11.12 11.75
N ASP A 75 -6.62 -11.20 10.76
CA ASP A 75 -6.49 -12.07 9.58
C ASP A 75 -5.53 -11.53 8.50
N GLY A 76 -5.01 -10.30 8.67
CA GLY A 76 -4.14 -9.63 7.69
C GLY A 76 -4.88 -8.74 6.69
N SER A 77 -6.21 -8.73 6.69
CA SER A 77 -6.99 -7.77 5.91
C SER A 77 -6.85 -6.35 6.45
N THR A 78 -7.04 -5.35 5.59
CA THR A 78 -6.87 -3.93 5.96
C THR A 78 -8.21 -3.21 5.99
N LYS A 79 -8.36 -2.30 6.94
CA LYS A 79 -9.37 -1.23 6.86
C LYS A 79 -8.82 -0.12 5.98
N HIS A 80 -9.67 0.47 5.14
CA HIS A 80 -9.24 1.62 4.34
C HIS A 80 -9.12 2.86 5.24
N ILE A 81 -10.22 3.26 5.89
CA ILE A 81 -10.27 4.49 6.68
C ILE A 81 -10.54 4.15 8.14
N ILE A 82 -9.76 4.76 9.03
CA ILE A 82 -10.00 4.77 10.47
C ILE A 82 -10.08 6.22 10.96
N SER A 83 -10.86 6.45 12.01
CA SER A 83 -11.05 7.78 12.57
C SER A 83 -10.78 7.84 14.07
N PHE A 84 -10.32 9.00 14.48
CA PHE A 84 -9.98 9.32 15.85
C PHE A 84 -10.62 10.65 16.25
N ASP A 85 -10.81 10.84 17.54
CA ASP A 85 -11.04 12.16 18.10
C ASP A 85 -9.73 12.98 17.96
N ALA A 86 -9.82 14.13 17.30
CA ALA A 86 -8.64 14.93 16.99
C ALA A 86 -8.06 15.67 18.21
N GLU A 87 -8.83 15.82 19.28
CA GLU A 87 -8.41 16.52 20.50
C GLU A 87 -7.74 15.54 21.48
N ASN A 88 -8.36 14.40 21.74
CA ASN A 88 -7.89 13.44 22.75
C ASN A 88 -7.26 12.17 22.18
N GLY A 89 -7.33 11.93 20.86
CA GLY A 89 -6.68 10.82 20.19
C GLY A 89 -7.39 9.47 20.33
N ALA A 90 -8.59 9.42 20.92
CA ALA A 90 -9.34 8.18 21.06
C ALA A 90 -9.80 7.64 19.69
N TYR A 91 -9.64 6.34 19.46
CA TYR A 91 -10.22 5.66 18.29
C TYR A 91 -11.75 5.74 18.36
N LEU A 92 -12.38 6.12 17.25
CA LEU A 92 -13.82 6.23 17.14
C LEU A 92 -14.40 5.07 16.35
N GLU A 93 -14.07 4.97 15.07
CA GLU A 93 -14.67 4.00 14.16
C GLU A 93 -13.79 3.75 12.92
N ASN A 94 -14.23 2.83 12.07
CA ASN A 94 -13.72 2.63 10.72
C ASN A 94 -14.84 2.89 9.72
N PHE A 95 -14.46 3.48 8.60
CA PHE A 95 -15.38 3.72 7.50
C PHE A 95 -15.07 2.80 6.34
N GLY A 96 -16.08 2.64 5.48
CA GLY A 96 -15.83 2.28 4.09
C GLY A 96 -15.10 3.42 3.40
N GLY A 97 -15.11 3.42 2.08
CA GLY A 97 -14.49 4.48 1.31
C GLY A 97 -14.48 4.02 -0.12
N GLN A 98 -13.33 3.53 -0.56
CA GLN A 98 -13.20 2.92 -1.88
C GLN A 98 -13.54 1.42 -1.91
N GLY A 99 -13.50 0.74 -0.75
CA GLY A 99 -13.86 -0.67 -0.60
C GLY A 99 -15.36 -0.93 -0.58
N TYR A 100 -15.76 -2.19 -0.73
CA TYR A 100 -17.15 -2.63 -0.81
C TYR A 100 -17.99 -2.24 0.41
N SER A 101 -17.39 -2.31 1.61
CA SER A 101 -18.02 -1.92 2.87
C SER A 101 -16.95 -1.57 3.93
N PRO A 102 -17.32 -0.97 5.08
CA PRO A 102 -16.37 -0.75 6.19
C PRO A 102 -15.68 -2.05 6.66
N GLU A 103 -16.36 -3.19 6.52
CA GLU A 103 -15.86 -4.51 6.89
C GLU A 103 -15.33 -5.34 5.71
N SER A 104 -15.27 -4.75 4.52
CA SER A 104 -14.64 -5.35 3.36
C SER A 104 -13.11 -5.25 3.42
N SER A 105 -12.43 -5.73 2.36
CA SER A 105 -10.99 -5.64 2.23
C SER A 105 -10.62 -5.22 0.81
N TRP A 106 -10.69 -3.92 0.58
CA TRP A 106 -10.28 -3.26 -0.66
C TRP A 106 -8.86 -3.70 -1.06
N SER A 107 -8.70 -4.22 -2.27
CA SER A 107 -7.47 -4.91 -2.66
C SER A 107 -6.28 -3.97 -2.75
N ARG A 108 -6.46 -2.74 -3.26
CA ARG A 108 -5.39 -1.74 -3.28
C ARG A 108 -5.04 -1.19 -1.90
N GLY A 109 -6.00 -1.06 -0.99
CA GLY A 109 -5.72 -0.71 0.40
C GLY A 109 -4.85 -1.77 1.08
N THR A 110 -5.12 -3.04 0.76
CA THR A 110 -4.32 -4.18 1.23
C THR A 110 -2.91 -4.12 0.65
N ALA A 111 -2.78 -3.78 -0.65
CA ALA A 111 -1.49 -3.58 -1.32
C ALA A 111 -0.67 -2.42 -0.71
N TRP A 112 -1.32 -1.31 -0.34
CA TRP A 112 -0.69 -0.21 0.38
C TRP A 112 -0.19 -0.61 1.76
N GLY A 113 -1.00 -1.36 2.52
CA GLY A 113 -0.58 -1.92 3.80
C GLY A 113 0.65 -2.80 3.66
N LEU A 114 0.61 -3.76 2.73
CA LEU A 114 1.72 -4.65 2.43
C LEU A 114 3.01 -3.86 2.19
N TYR A 115 3.03 -3.02 1.16
CA TYR A 115 4.25 -2.36 0.74
C TYR A 115 4.69 -1.30 1.76
N GLY A 116 3.74 -0.59 2.36
CA GLY A 116 4.01 0.41 3.38
C GLY A 116 4.67 -0.15 4.64
N PHE A 117 4.18 -1.29 5.17
CA PHE A 117 4.82 -1.94 6.32
C PHE A 117 6.16 -2.58 5.96
N THR A 118 6.32 -3.13 4.75
CA THR A 118 7.62 -3.60 4.25
C THR A 118 8.65 -2.46 4.23
N ASN A 119 8.28 -1.29 3.70
CA ASN A 119 9.14 -0.10 3.70
C ASN A 119 9.43 0.40 5.12
N THR A 120 8.44 0.38 6.00
CA THR A 120 8.61 0.79 7.40
C THR A 120 9.63 -0.11 8.11
N TYR A 121 9.56 -1.44 7.93
CA TYR A 121 10.57 -2.36 8.46
C TYR A 121 11.96 -2.03 7.91
N ARG A 122 12.12 -1.87 6.60
CA ARG A 122 13.42 -1.56 6.00
C ARG A 122 14.08 -0.30 6.60
N HIS A 123 13.30 0.72 6.94
CA HIS A 123 13.82 1.97 7.53
C HIS A 123 14.08 1.89 9.04
N THR A 124 13.50 0.91 9.73
CA THR A 124 13.48 0.87 11.20
C THR A 124 14.20 -0.33 11.80
N GLY A 125 14.21 -1.47 11.10
CA GLY A 125 14.62 -2.77 11.63
C GLY A 125 13.68 -3.34 12.69
N ASP A 126 12.47 -2.78 12.84
CA ASP A 126 11.53 -3.22 13.88
C ASP A 126 10.65 -4.38 13.39
N GLU A 127 10.92 -5.56 13.93
CA GLU A 127 10.27 -6.84 13.57
C GLU A 127 8.74 -6.78 13.64
N ARG A 128 8.14 -5.92 14.47
CA ARG A 128 6.68 -5.76 14.53
C ARG A 128 6.09 -5.34 13.18
N PHE A 129 6.81 -4.50 12.43
CA PHE A 129 6.40 -4.08 11.09
C PHE A 129 6.64 -5.17 10.05
N LEU A 130 7.70 -5.97 10.19
CA LEU A 130 7.92 -7.12 9.32
C LEU A 130 6.80 -8.16 9.48
N ASP A 131 6.46 -8.52 10.71
CA ASP A 131 5.38 -9.46 11.00
C ASP A 131 4.02 -8.97 10.50
N THR A 132 3.79 -7.66 10.56
CA THR A 132 2.60 -7.03 10.00
C THR A 132 2.59 -7.13 8.46
N ALA A 133 3.70 -6.80 7.80
CA ALA A 133 3.83 -6.93 6.35
C ALA A 133 3.62 -8.37 5.88
N LYS A 134 4.22 -9.36 6.56
CA LYS A 134 4.07 -10.80 6.26
C LYS A 134 2.62 -11.26 6.39
N ARG A 135 1.91 -10.80 7.43
CA ARG A 135 0.49 -11.14 7.63
C ARG A 135 -0.39 -10.61 6.50
N ILE A 136 -0.17 -9.36 6.10
CA ILE A 136 -0.89 -8.76 4.97
C ILE A 136 -0.52 -9.48 3.67
N ALA A 137 0.75 -9.86 3.48
CA ALA A 137 1.21 -10.64 2.34
C ALA A 137 0.49 -11.98 2.24
N HIS A 138 0.40 -12.72 3.34
CA HIS A 138 -0.29 -14.00 3.38
C HIS A 138 -1.77 -13.85 3.04
N TYR A 139 -2.44 -12.84 3.60
CA TYR A 139 -3.83 -12.53 3.27
C TYR A 139 -4.00 -12.20 1.78
N PHE A 140 -3.16 -11.32 1.23
CA PHE A 140 -3.22 -10.92 -0.18
C PHE A 140 -3.01 -12.11 -1.12
N ILE A 141 -1.95 -12.90 -0.88
CA ILE A 141 -1.62 -14.08 -1.70
C ILE A 141 -2.72 -15.12 -1.64
N ALA A 142 -3.29 -15.38 -0.46
CA ALA A 142 -4.37 -16.34 -0.28
C ALA A 142 -5.68 -15.88 -0.94
N GLY A 143 -5.89 -14.57 -1.09
CA GLY A 143 -7.06 -14.00 -1.77
C GLY A 143 -6.91 -13.89 -3.28
N LEU A 144 -5.77 -14.25 -3.87
CA LEU A 144 -5.57 -14.16 -5.31
C LEU A 144 -6.42 -15.21 -6.05
N PRO A 145 -7.11 -14.81 -7.13
CA PRO A 145 -7.80 -15.72 -8.04
C PRO A 145 -6.81 -16.50 -8.91
N ASP A 146 -7.31 -17.43 -9.72
CA ASP A 146 -6.49 -18.29 -10.58
C ASP A 146 -5.55 -17.51 -11.51
N ASP A 147 -6.01 -16.40 -12.09
CA ASP A 147 -5.22 -15.52 -12.96
C ASP A 147 -4.27 -14.60 -12.18
N GLN A 148 -4.18 -14.73 -10.86
CA GLN A 148 -3.23 -14.02 -9.99
C GLN A 148 -3.38 -12.50 -9.95
N VAL A 149 -4.48 -11.93 -10.48
CA VAL A 149 -4.78 -10.49 -10.37
C VAL A 149 -6.06 -10.32 -9.55
N PRO A 150 -6.02 -9.63 -8.40
CA PRO A 150 -7.15 -9.59 -7.48
C PRO A 150 -8.35 -8.88 -8.12
N TYR A 151 -9.54 -9.24 -7.65
CA TYR A 151 -10.70 -8.37 -7.77
C TYR A 151 -10.46 -7.06 -6.99
N TRP A 152 -11.24 -6.02 -7.27
CA TRP A 152 -11.08 -4.73 -6.60
C TRP A 152 -11.33 -4.77 -5.08
N ASP A 153 -12.01 -5.81 -4.58
CA ASP A 153 -12.16 -6.08 -3.15
C ASP A 153 -12.15 -7.60 -2.89
N PHE A 154 -11.43 -8.04 -1.85
CA PHE A 154 -11.26 -9.46 -1.53
C PHE A 154 -12.51 -10.09 -0.89
N ARG A 155 -13.45 -9.28 -0.38
CA ARG A 155 -14.64 -9.76 0.34
C ARG A 155 -15.93 -9.63 -0.46
N LEU A 156 -15.85 -9.55 -1.80
CA LEU A 156 -16.99 -9.61 -2.71
C LEU A 156 -17.59 -11.02 -2.75
N GLY A 157 -18.92 -11.08 -2.84
CA GLY A 157 -19.64 -12.31 -3.20
C GLY A 157 -19.27 -12.78 -4.60
N ASP A 158 -19.45 -14.08 -4.89
CA ASP A 158 -19.07 -14.65 -6.19
C ASP A 158 -19.81 -14.02 -7.38
N ASP A 159 -21.04 -13.55 -7.15
CA ASP A 159 -21.88 -12.83 -8.12
C ASP A 159 -21.44 -11.38 -8.37
N GLU A 160 -20.65 -10.80 -7.47
CA GLU A 160 -20.17 -9.40 -7.54
C GLU A 160 -18.72 -9.29 -8.07
N ARG A 161 -18.06 -10.43 -8.30
CA ARG A 161 -16.68 -10.55 -8.78
C ARG A 161 -16.55 -10.27 -10.29
N LEU A 162 -16.88 -9.03 -10.67
CA LEU A 162 -16.88 -8.57 -12.06
C LEU A 162 -15.57 -7.88 -12.46
N PHE A 163 -15.06 -6.98 -11.61
CA PHE A 163 -13.94 -6.11 -11.98
C PHE A 163 -12.66 -6.43 -11.23
N ARG A 164 -11.57 -6.46 -11.98
CA ARG A 164 -10.20 -6.62 -11.47
C ARG A 164 -9.66 -5.30 -10.93
N ASP A 165 -8.54 -5.40 -10.23
CA ASP A 165 -7.70 -4.25 -9.95
C ASP A 165 -6.23 -4.57 -10.20
N SER A 166 -5.81 -4.35 -11.46
CA SER A 166 -4.41 -4.49 -11.87
C SER A 166 -3.47 -3.60 -11.06
N SER A 167 -3.94 -2.47 -10.55
CA SER A 167 -3.11 -1.58 -9.74
C SER A 167 -2.74 -2.19 -8.38
N ALA A 168 -3.68 -2.83 -7.69
CA ALA A 168 -3.40 -3.59 -6.47
C ALA A 168 -2.39 -4.71 -6.70
N ALA A 169 -2.48 -5.38 -7.86
CA ALA A 169 -1.55 -6.42 -8.28
C ALA A 169 -0.13 -5.85 -8.46
N SER A 170 0.01 -4.77 -9.22
CA SER A 170 1.29 -4.10 -9.49
C SER A 170 1.97 -3.61 -8.21
N ILE A 171 1.22 -2.94 -7.33
CA ILE A 171 1.70 -2.47 -6.02
C ILE A 171 2.17 -3.65 -5.17
N SER A 172 1.38 -4.71 -5.11
CA SER A 172 1.69 -5.87 -4.29
C SER A 172 2.88 -6.66 -4.82
N ALA A 173 3.02 -6.82 -6.13
CA ALA A 173 4.19 -7.43 -6.73
C ALA A 173 5.47 -6.67 -6.33
N SER A 174 5.46 -5.34 -6.40
CA SER A 174 6.59 -4.53 -5.96
C SER A 174 6.89 -4.67 -4.46
N GLY A 175 5.83 -4.68 -3.62
CA GLY A 175 5.96 -4.87 -2.18
C GLY A 175 6.44 -6.27 -1.78
N LEU A 176 6.03 -7.31 -2.50
CA LEU A 176 6.45 -8.70 -2.29
C LEU A 176 7.92 -8.91 -2.69
N LEU A 177 8.37 -8.30 -3.78
CA LEU A 177 9.79 -8.30 -4.15
C LEU A 177 10.63 -7.57 -3.10
N GLU A 178 10.14 -6.48 -2.54
CA GLU A 178 10.81 -5.79 -1.43
C GLU A 178 10.86 -6.67 -0.18
N LEU A 179 9.76 -7.33 0.16
CA LEU A 179 9.66 -8.23 1.32
C LEU A 179 10.61 -9.42 1.18
N THR A 180 10.76 -9.98 -0.03
CA THR A 180 11.69 -11.07 -0.34
C THR A 180 13.13 -10.76 0.07
N GLU A 181 13.56 -9.51 -0.07
CA GLU A 181 14.92 -9.11 0.31
C GLU A 181 15.12 -9.00 1.82
N LEU A 182 14.03 -8.85 2.58
CA LEU A 182 14.04 -8.53 4.01
C LEU A 182 13.76 -9.75 4.90
N VAL A 183 13.15 -10.81 4.37
CA VAL A 183 12.82 -12.02 5.13
C VAL A 183 13.97 -13.04 5.16
N ALA A 184 13.86 -14.00 6.08
CA ALA A 184 14.80 -15.10 6.20
C ALA A 184 14.85 -15.94 4.91
N PRO A 185 16.00 -16.55 4.58
CA PRO A 185 16.17 -17.33 3.34
C PRO A 185 15.09 -18.39 3.07
N GLY A 186 14.55 -19.02 4.12
CA GLY A 186 13.50 -20.05 4.00
C GLY A 186 12.13 -19.51 3.58
N GLU A 187 11.90 -18.20 3.68
CA GLU A 187 10.61 -17.57 3.36
C GLU A 187 10.63 -16.87 1.99
N LYS A 188 11.82 -16.63 1.42
CA LYS A 188 12.00 -15.83 0.20
C LYS A 188 11.20 -16.36 -0.99
N SER A 189 11.21 -17.67 -1.20
CA SER A 189 10.55 -18.29 -2.35
C SER A 189 9.04 -18.07 -2.35
N LEU A 190 8.39 -18.00 -1.18
CA LEU A 190 6.96 -17.74 -1.07
C LEU A 190 6.59 -16.41 -1.71
N TYR A 191 7.28 -15.34 -1.31
CA TYR A 191 6.98 -13.98 -1.77
C TYR A 191 7.49 -13.73 -3.18
N ALA A 192 8.69 -14.21 -3.52
CA ALA A 192 9.26 -14.09 -4.87
C ALA A 192 8.37 -14.76 -5.92
N ASN A 193 7.98 -16.02 -5.68
CA ASN A 193 7.14 -16.76 -6.63
C ASN A 193 5.75 -16.12 -6.78
N ALA A 194 5.18 -15.56 -5.70
CA ALA A 194 3.92 -14.85 -5.79
C ALA A 194 4.04 -13.58 -6.64
N ALA A 195 5.09 -12.78 -6.44
CA ALA A 195 5.35 -11.59 -7.24
C ALA A 195 5.55 -11.93 -8.73
N GLU A 196 6.34 -12.97 -9.04
CA GLU A 196 6.58 -13.43 -10.41
C GLU A 196 5.29 -13.87 -11.12
N ARG A 197 4.41 -14.60 -10.41
CA ARG A 197 3.12 -15.02 -10.96
C ARG A 197 2.19 -13.84 -11.25
N ILE A 198 2.13 -12.86 -10.35
CA ILE A 198 1.37 -11.62 -10.56
C ILE A 198 1.90 -10.88 -11.80
N LEU A 199 3.23 -10.65 -11.84
CA LEU A 199 3.86 -9.92 -12.95
C LEU A 199 3.66 -10.62 -14.28
N ARG A 200 3.83 -11.94 -14.32
CA ARG A 200 3.54 -12.75 -15.51
C ARG A 200 2.12 -12.51 -16.00
N SER A 201 1.12 -12.61 -15.12
CA SER A 201 -0.27 -12.39 -15.53
C SER A 201 -0.51 -10.97 -16.04
N LEU A 202 0.03 -9.97 -15.36
CA LEU A 202 -0.08 -8.56 -15.82
C LEU A 202 0.53 -8.38 -17.21
N THR A 203 1.72 -8.93 -17.45
CA THR A 203 2.43 -8.85 -18.74
C THR A 203 1.69 -9.61 -19.85
N GLU A 204 1.14 -10.78 -19.56
CA GLU A 204 0.54 -11.66 -20.57
C GLU A 204 -0.92 -11.30 -20.88
N ASN A 205 -1.69 -10.84 -19.88
CA ASN A 205 -3.16 -10.72 -19.99
C ASN A 205 -3.71 -9.29 -19.81
N TYR A 206 -2.96 -8.37 -19.20
CA TYR A 206 -3.48 -7.03 -18.85
C TYR A 206 -2.79 -5.91 -19.61
N ALA A 207 -1.68 -6.21 -20.29
CA ALA A 207 -0.88 -5.22 -20.96
C ALA A 207 -1.35 -4.90 -22.38
N THR A 208 -1.07 -3.68 -22.83
CA THR A 208 -1.58 -3.07 -24.05
C THR A 208 -0.62 -3.23 -25.24
N TRP A 209 0.22 -4.28 -25.26
CA TRP A 209 1.30 -4.46 -26.25
C TRP A 209 0.83 -4.37 -27.70
N GLU A 210 -0.37 -4.91 -27.97
CA GLU A 210 -0.98 -4.94 -29.31
C GLU A 210 -1.94 -3.75 -29.55
N GLN A 211 -1.91 -2.73 -28.69
CA GLN A 211 -2.75 -1.53 -28.75
C GLN A 211 -1.87 -0.27 -28.83
N PRO A 212 -1.22 0.01 -29.98
CA PRO A 212 -0.21 1.07 -30.10
C PRO A 212 -0.73 2.50 -29.85
N GLU A 213 -2.04 2.70 -29.94
CA GLU A 213 -2.70 3.99 -29.66
C GLU A 213 -3.10 4.15 -28.18
N HIS A 214 -2.98 3.09 -27.36
CA HIS A 214 -3.34 3.14 -25.95
C HIS A 214 -2.17 3.67 -25.12
N GLU A 215 -2.39 4.76 -24.37
CA GLU A 215 -1.30 5.49 -23.69
C GLU A 215 -0.75 4.79 -22.43
N ALA A 216 -1.55 3.93 -21.80
CA ALA A 216 -1.17 3.24 -20.57
C ALA A 216 -0.57 1.85 -20.84
N ILE A 217 0.24 1.35 -19.91
CA ILE A 217 0.84 0.00 -19.99
C ILE A 217 -0.18 -1.07 -19.64
N LEU A 218 -0.97 -0.88 -18.58
CA LEU A 218 -1.91 -1.86 -18.06
C LEU A 218 -3.37 -1.41 -18.11
N LEU A 219 -4.26 -2.37 -18.36
CA LEU A 219 -5.72 -2.24 -18.31
C LEU A 219 -6.28 -2.73 -16.96
N HIS A 220 -7.61 -2.63 -16.80
CA HIS A 220 -8.39 -3.29 -15.75
C HIS A 220 -8.01 -2.91 -14.30
N GLY A 221 -7.66 -1.64 -14.10
CA GLY A 221 -7.55 -1.03 -12.79
C GLY A 221 -8.91 -0.55 -12.28
N THR A 222 -9.14 -0.61 -10.96
CA THR A 222 -10.40 -0.13 -10.37
C THR A 222 -10.14 0.85 -9.22
N GLY A 223 -10.55 2.11 -9.40
CA GLY A 223 -10.43 3.21 -8.42
C GLY A 223 -11.16 2.92 -7.11
N SER A 224 -12.42 2.54 -7.22
CA SER A 224 -13.30 2.17 -6.12
C SER A 224 -14.49 1.39 -6.68
N GLY A 225 -15.35 0.86 -5.81
CA GLY A 225 -16.60 0.24 -6.23
C GLY A 225 -17.58 1.15 -6.98
N ASN A 226 -17.30 2.46 -7.10
CA ASN A 226 -18.18 3.43 -7.73
C ASN A 226 -17.48 4.44 -8.66
N SER A 227 -16.16 4.35 -8.85
CA SER A 227 -15.40 5.33 -9.62
C SER A 227 -14.14 4.73 -10.23
N PHE A 228 -13.80 5.17 -11.45
CA PHE A 228 -12.67 4.66 -12.23
C PHE A 228 -12.66 3.12 -12.30
N ILE A 229 -13.80 2.53 -12.66
CA ILE A 229 -13.97 1.08 -12.74
C ILE A 229 -13.51 0.61 -14.11
N ASP A 230 -12.66 -0.41 -14.13
CA ASP A 230 -12.14 -1.04 -15.35
C ASP A 230 -11.42 -0.07 -16.31
N VAL A 231 -10.49 0.71 -15.77
CA VAL A 231 -9.71 1.71 -16.51
C VAL A 231 -8.21 1.55 -16.31
N SER A 232 -7.41 2.21 -17.15
CA SER A 232 -5.98 2.38 -16.90
C SER A 232 -5.72 3.43 -15.81
N LEU A 233 -4.75 3.16 -14.95
CA LEU A 233 -4.40 4.01 -13.81
C LEU A 233 -2.89 4.23 -13.78
N ILE A 234 -2.45 5.48 -13.72
CA ILE A 234 -1.02 5.82 -13.80
C ILE A 234 -0.16 5.19 -12.69
N TYR A 235 -0.73 5.01 -11.50
CA TYR A 235 -0.02 4.32 -10.42
C TYR A 235 0.08 2.82 -10.66
N CYS A 236 -0.83 2.21 -11.43
CA CYS A 236 -0.67 0.82 -11.88
C CYS A 236 0.61 0.68 -12.69
N ASP A 237 0.79 1.53 -13.70
CA ASP A 237 1.95 1.53 -14.59
C ASP A 237 3.25 1.81 -13.83
N TYR A 238 3.23 2.79 -12.91
CA TYR A 238 4.40 3.10 -12.07
C TYR A 238 4.88 1.88 -11.28
N TYR A 239 3.99 1.23 -10.54
CA TYR A 239 4.37 0.09 -9.70
C TYR A 239 4.68 -1.17 -10.51
N TYR A 240 4.07 -1.35 -11.68
CA TYR A 240 4.44 -2.41 -12.61
C TYR A 240 5.88 -2.26 -13.10
N VAL A 241 6.24 -1.07 -13.58
CA VAL A 241 7.61 -0.77 -14.03
C VAL A 241 8.60 -0.88 -12.86
N GLU A 242 8.23 -0.40 -11.66
CA GLU A 242 9.06 -0.56 -10.47
C GLU A 242 9.32 -2.04 -10.14
N ALA A 243 8.28 -2.87 -10.18
CA ALA A 243 8.38 -4.30 -9.88
C ALA A 243 9.24 -5.04 -10.93
N ILE A 244 9.03 -4.76 -12.23
CA ILE A 244 9.88 -5.30 -13.31
C ILE A 244 11.33 -4.87 -13.12
N ALA A 245 11.59 -3.61 -12.78
CA ALA A 245 12.94 -3.13 -12.53
C ALA A 245 13.58 -3.86 -11.33
N LYS A 246 12.85 -4.06 -10.23
CA LYS A 246 13.32 -4.84 -9.07
C LYS A 246 13.66 -6.28 -9.44
N LEU A 247 12.82 -6.93 -10.24
CA LEU A 247 13.04 -8.30 -10.72
C LEU A 247 14.31 -8.40 -11.58
N ASN A 248 14.61 -7.36 -12.35
CA ASN A 248 15.82 -7.24 -13.15
C ASN A 248 17.05 -6.74 -12.36
N GLY A 249 17.00 -6.80 -11.03
CA GLY A 249 18.14 -6.49 -10.16
C GLY A 249 18.38 -5.00 -9.91
N TRP A 250 17.40 -4.12 -10.21
CA TRP A 250 17.49 -2.72 -9.81
C TRP A 250 17.55 -2.65 -8.27
N LYS A 251 18.59 -1.98 -7.75
CA LYS A 251 18.81 -1.82 -6.28
C LYS A 251 18.58 -0.39 -5.79
N HIS A 252 18.39 0.57 -6.69
CA HIS A 252 18.07 1.93 -6.27
C HIS A 252 16.61 1.97 -5.85
N ARG A 253 16.35 2.33 -4.59
CA ARG A 253 14.99 2.51 -4.07
C ARG A 253 14.73 4.01 -3.99
N ILE A 254 13.63 4.46 -4.61
CA ILE A 254 13.26 5.88 -4.62
C ILE A 254 12.80 6.32 -3.22
N PHE A 255 12.31 5.38 -2.42
CA PHE A 255 12.07 5.54 -0.98
C PHE A 255 12.45 4.28 -0.23
#